data_AF-V6MB68-F1
#
_entry.id   AF-V6MB68-F1
#
_cell.length_a   1.000
_cell.length_b   1.000
_cell.length_c   1.000
_cell.angle_alpha   90.00
_cell.angle_beta   90.00
_cell.angle_gamma   90.00
#
_symmetry.space_group_name_H-M   'P 1'
#
loop_
_entity.id
_entity.type
_entity.pdbx_description
1 polymer ?
#
loop_
_entity_poly.entity_id
_entity_poly.type
_entity_poly.pdbx_seq_one_letter_code
_entity_poly.pdbx_strand_id
1 'polypeptide(L)'
;MLDYVIKFILGGSLVVLATYLSKSKNIFLSGIITTLPIITLLNMTLQIKYMNDQEFHLAQKSGILGALGLVLFIASCYFLTAWVKPLYAILFAIVILFLYFWIYKQIAG
;
A
#
# COMPACT_ATOMS: atom_id res chain seq x y z
N MET A 1 15.07 -4.05 6.90
CA MET A 1 14.80 -4.76 5.62
C MET A 1 13.90 -5.97 5.84
N LEU A 2 14.28 -6.91 6.72
CA LEU A 2 13.48 -8.10 7.07
C LEU A 2 12.06 -7.76 7.59
N ASP A 3 11.93 -6.75 8.44
CA ASP A 3 10.64 -6.29 8.98
C ASP A 3 9.67 -5.77 7.89
N TYR A 4 10.19 -5.14 6.83
CA TYR A 4 9.39 -4.71 5.68
C TYR A 4 8.94 -5.89 4.81
N VAL A 5 9.82 -6.88 4.63
CA VAL A 5 9.49 -8.12 3.90
C VAL A 5 8.38 -8.89 4.63
N ILE A 6 8.46 -8.99 5.95
CA ILE A 6 7.43 -9.65 6.78
C ILE A 6 6.08 -8.91 6.66
N LYS A 7 6.09 -7.57 6.72
CA LYS A 7 4.88 -6.75 6.56
C LYS A 7 4.28 -6.87 5.16
N PHE A 8 5.10 -6.95 4.12
CA PHE A 8 4.64 -7.19 2.74
C PHE A 8 4.01 -8.58 2.58
N ILE A 9 4.65 -9.63 3.12
CA ILE A 9 4.11 -11.00 3.09
C ILE A 9 2.79 -11.07 3.86
N LEU A 10 2.72 -10.46 5.05
CA LEU A 10 1.49 -10.42 5.85
C LEU A 10 0.37 -9.67 5.14
N GLY A 11 0.67 -8.49 4.58
CA GLY A 11 -0.30 -7.70 3.81
C GLY A 11 -0.80 -8.44 2.57
N GLY A 12 0.11 -9.00 1.78
CA GLY A 12 -0.23 -9.81 0.61
C GLY A 12 -1.04 -11.05 0.95
N SER A 13 -0.69 -11.75 2.04
CA SER A 13 -1.42 -12.93 2.53
C SER A 13 -2.83 -12.57 3.01
N LEU A 14 -2.98 -11.45 3.72
CA LEU A 14 -4.30 -10.96 4.16
C LEU A 14 -5.20 -10.65 2.96
N VAL A 15 -4.66 -10.03 1.91
CA VAL A 15 -5.42 -9.72 0.69
C VAL A 15 -5.79 -11.00 -0.08
N VAL A 16 -4.90 -11.98 -0.16
CA VAL A 16 -5.18 -13.30 -0.77
C VAL A 16 -6.26 -14.05 0.02
N LEU A 17 -6.17 -14.09 1.34
CA LEU A 17 -7.18 -14.69 2.21
C LEU A 17 -8.52 -13.97 2.07
N ALA A 18 -8.53 -12.64 2.07
CA ALA A 18 -9.73 -11.85 1.84
C ALA A 18 -10.39 -12.14 0.49
N THR A 19 -9.59 -12.29 -0.57
CA THR A 19 -10.10 -12.59 -1.91
C THR A 19 -10.64 -14.02 -2.01
N TYR A 20 -9.94 -14.99 -1.44
CA TYR A 20 -10.36 -16.40 -1.42
C TYR A 20 -11.65 -16.58 -0.62
N LEU A 21 -11.74 -15.97 0.56
CA LEU A 21 -12.89 -16.08 1.44
C LEU A 21 -14.11 -15.30 0.93
N SER A 22 -13.92 -14.17 0.25
CA SER A 22 -15.01 -13.45 -0.41
C SER A 22 -15.69 -14.27 -1.52
N LYS A 23 -14.93 -15.14 -2.22
CA LYS A 23 -15.49 -16.06 -3.24
C LYS A 23 -16.29 -17.22 -2.67
N SER A 24 -16.12 -17.57 -1.39
CA SER A 24 -16.72 -18.77 -0.77
C SER A 24 -18.25 -18.68 -0.54
N LYS A 25 -18.91 -17.55 -0.85
CA LYS A 25 -20.36 -17.29 -0.58
C LYS A 25 -20.77 -17.46 0.90
N ASN A 26 -19.82 -17.59 1.82
CA ASN A 26 -20.10 -17.75 3.24
C ASN A 26 -20.18 -16.36 3.91
N ILE A 27 -21.41 -15.94 4.24
CA ILE A 27 -21.72 -14.60 4.77
C ILE A 27 -20.91 -14.30 6.04
N PHE A 28 -20.65 -15.31 6.88
CA PHE A 28 -19.86 -15.16 8.10
C PHE A 28 -18.39 -14.76 7.81
N LEU A 29 -17.76 -15.41 6.83
CA LEU A 29 -16.36 -15.13 6.47
C LEU A 29 -16.23 -13.81 5.70
N SER A 30 -17.24 -13.44 4.90
CA SER A 30 -17.32 -12.09 4.31
C SER A 30 -17.34 -11.02 5.40
N GLY A 31 -18.06 -11.27 6.51
CA GLY A 31 -18.12 -10.38 7.67
C GLY A 31 -16.74 -10.09 8.27
N ILE A 32 -15.90 -11.12 8.43
CA ILE A 32 -14.52 -11.00 8.96
C ILE A 32 -13.63 -10.14 8.04
N ILE A 33 -13.78 -10.29 6.72
CA ILE A 33 -13.01 -9.51 5.74
C ILE A 33 -13.40 -8.04 5.79
N THR A 34 -14.69 -7.75 5.89
CA THR A 34 -15.17 -6.37 6.01
C THR A 34 -14.70 -5.68 7.30
N THR A 35 -14.32 -6.44 8.33
CA THR A 35 -13.71 -5.87 9.55
C THR A 35 -12.30 -5.32 9.31
N LEU A 36 -11.56 -5.80 8.30
CA LEU A 36 -10.21 -5.31 8.01
C LEU A 36 -10.20 -3.81 7.60
N PRO A 37 -11.02 -3.35 6.63
CA PRO A 37 -11.19 -1.93 6.36
C PRO A 37 -11.67 -1.13 7.59
N ILE A 38 -12.60 -1.67 8.38
CA ILE A 38 -13.15 -0.99 9.57
C ILE A 38 -12.08 -0.77 10.64
N ILE A 39 -11.26 -1.79 10.94
CA ILE A 39 -10.13 -1.70 11.87
C ILE A 39 -9.10 -0.70 11.36
N THR A 40 -8.88 -0.63 10.04
CA THR A 40 -7.97 0.35 9.43
C THR A 40 -8.47 1.78 9.64
N LEU A 41 -9.77 2.04 9.42
CA LEU A 41 -10.38 3.34 9.67
C LEU A 41 -10.36 3.72 11.16
N LEU A 42 -10.65 2.77 12.05
CA LEU A 42 -10.57 2.96 13.50
C LEU A 42 -9.15 3.29 13.94
N ASN A 43 -8.14 2.58 13.43
CA ASN A 43 -6.75 2.85 13.72
C ASN A 43 -6.32 4.24 13.23
N MET A 44 -6.73 4.66 12.03
CA MET A 44 -6.47 6.02 11.54
C MET A 44 -7.12 7.08 12.44
N THR A 45 -8.36 6.86 12.86
CA THR A 45 -9.09 7.78 13.74
C THR A 45 -8.42 7.92 15.10
N LEU A 46 -8.00 6.80 15.69
CA LEU A 46 -7.27 6.78 16.95
C LEU A 46 -5.88 7.43 16.79
N GLN A 47 -5.19 7.14 15.69
CA GLN A 47 -3.89 7.73 15.39
C GLN A 47 -3.98 9.25 15.26
N ILE A 48 -4.97 9.77 14.53
CA ILE A 48 -5.21 11.22 14.40
C ILE A 48 -5.57 11.85 15.75
N LYS A 49 -6.36 11.17 16.58
CA LYS A 49 -6.76 11.66 17.91
C LYS A 49 -5.57 11.89 18.85
N TYR A 50 -4.49 11.12 18.70
CA TYR A 50 -3.30 11.22 19.55
C TYR A 50 -2.13 11.98 18.90
N MET A 51 -2.28 12.45 17.66
CA MET A 51 -1.27 13.27 16.97
C MET A 51 -1.43 14.75 17.30
N ASN A 52 -0.31 15.47 17.38
CA ASN A 52 -0.33 16.94 17.36
C ASN A 52 -0.42 17.48 15.91
N ASP A 53 -0.61 18.79 15.75
CA ASP A 53 -0.78 19.42 14.43
C ASP A 53 0.43 19.22 13.49
N GLN A 54 1.66 19.21 14.02
CA GLN A 54 2.88 19.00 13.25
C GLN A 54 2.99 17.55 12.76
N GLU A 55 2.70 16.59 13.64
CA GLU A 55 2.67 15.16 13.31
C GLU A 55 1.58 14.85 12.29
N PHE A 56 0.42 15.50 12.41
CA PHE A 56 -0.66 15.39 11.46
C PHE A 56 -0.26 15.93 10.08
N HIS A 57 0.37 17.10 10.00
CA HIS A 57 0.88 17.65 8.73
C HIS A 57 1.94 16.76 8.08
N LEU A 58 2.85 16.18 8.89
CA LEU A 58 3.85 15.22 8.39
C LEU A 58 3.21 13.94 7.89
N ALA A 59 2.24 13.39 8.62
CA ALA A 59 1.47 12.21 8.22
C ALA A 59 0.67 12.47 6.93
N GLN A 60 0.02 13.63 6.83
CA GLN A 60 -0.74 14.05 5.66
C GLN A 60 0.16 14.20 4.42
N LYS A 61 1.29 14.92 4.55
CA LYS A 61 2.28 15.06 3.47
C LYS A 61 2.79 13.69 3.02
N SER A 62 3.16 12.83 3.97
CA SER A 62 3.63 11.48 3.69
C SER A 62 2.55 10.62 3.01
N GLY A 63 1.29 10.76 3.43
CA GLY A 63 0.15 10.06 2.83
C GLY A 63 -0.09 10.47 1.38
N ILE A 64 -0.09 11.78 1.09
CA ILE A 64 -0.25 12.31 -0.27
C ILE A 64 0.86 11.78 -1.19
N LEU A 65 2.10 11.82 -0.73
CA LEU A 65 3.25 11.36 -1.51
C LEU A 65 3.30 9.85 -1.70
N GLY A 66 2.86 9.10 -0.70
CA GLY A 66 2.67 7.65 -0.81
C GLY A 66 1.62 7.31 -1.86
N ALA A 67 0.49 8.04 -1.89
CA ALA A 67 -0.54 7.89 -2.91
C ALA A 67 -0.02 8.21 -4.31
N LEU A 68 0.74 9.29 -4.48
CA LEU A 68 1.39 9.63 -5.75
C LEU A 68 2.38 8.54 -6.20
N GLY A 69 3.18 8.00 -5.28
CA GLY A 69 4.07 6.87 -5.57
C GLY A 69 3.31 5.63 -6.04
N LEU A 70 2.16 5.32 -5.42
CA LEU A 70 1.32 4.20 -5.82
C LEU A 70 0.70 4.39 -7.22
N VAL A 71 0.23 5.60 -7.53
CA VAL A 71 -0.27 5.92 -8.88
C VAL A 71 0.86 5.78 -9.92
N LEU A 72 2.06 6.29 -9.60
CA LEU A 72 3.24 6.16 -10.46
C LEU A 72 3.60 4.68 -10.70
N PHE A 73 3.55 3.84 -9.66
CA PHE A 73 3.80 2.41 -9.77
C PHE A 73 2.79 1.72 -10.68
N ILE A 74 1.49 1.97 -10.49
CA ILE A 74 0.42 1.38 -11.32
C ILE A 74 0.55 1.84 -12.77
N ALA A 75 0.78 3.14 -13.00
CA ALA A 75 0.99 3.68 -14.34
C ALA A 75 2.21 3.05 -15.02
N SER A 76 3.32 2.91 -14.30
CA SER A 76 4.53 2.26 -14.80
C SER A 76 4.25 0.81 -15.18
N CYS A 77 3.62 0.02 -14.30
CA CYS A 77 3.20 -1.34 -14.59
C CYS A 77 2.35 -1.42 -15.87
N TYR A 78 1.37 -0.53 -16.03
CA TYR A 78 0.49 -0.49 -17.19
C TYR A 78 1.27 -0.21 -18.49
N PHE A 79 2.08 0.85 -18.52
CA PHE A 79 2.88 1.21 -19.69
C PHE A 79 3.94 0.16 -20.04
N LEU A 80 4.66 -0.37 -19.05
CA LEU A 80 5.70 -1.37 -19.28
C LEU A 80 5.13 -2.72 -19.73
N THR A 81 3.94 -3.12 -19.25
CA THR A 81 3.31 -4.38 -19.67
C THR A 81 2.91 -4.36 -21.14
N ALA A 82 2.77 -3.19 -21.76
CA ALA A 82 2.55 -3.09 -23.19
C ALA A 82 3.79 -3.49 -24.02
N TRP A 83 5.00 -3.39 -23.45
CA TRP A 83 6.26 -3.55 -24.19
C TRP A 83 7.07 -4.76 -23.74
N VAL A 84 6.95 -5.18 -22.48
CA VAL A 84 7.68 -6.32 -21.92
C VAL A 84 6.74 -7.31 -21.23
N LYS A 85 7.22 -8.55 -21.05
CA LYS A 85 6.45 -9.58 -20.33
C LYS A 85 6.07 -9.09 -18.91
N PRO A 86 4.88 -9.44 -18.40
CA PRO A 86 4.33 -8.87 -17.16
C PRO A 86 5.26 -8.94 -15.94
N LEU A 87 5.98 -10.06 -15.79
CA LEU A 87 6.91 -10.25 -14.67
C LEU A 87 8.06 -9.23 -14.68
N TYR A 88 8.61 -8.94 -15.86
CA TYR A 88 9.68 -7.94 -16.01
C TYR A 88 9.13 -6.52 -15.88
N ALA A 89 7.91 -6.25 -16.36
CA ALA A 89 7.26 -4.95 -16.18
C ALA A 89 7.11 -4.60 -14.69
N ILE A 90 6.69 -5.56 -13.87
CA ILE A 90 6.55 -5.39 -12.42
C ILE A 90 7.91 -5.12 -11.78
N LEU A 91 8.95 -5.88 -12.12
CA LEU A 91 10.30 -5.65 -11.58
C LEU A 91 10.83 -4.26 -11.92
N PHE A 92 10.65 -3.78 -13.15
CA PHE A 92 11.03 -2.42 -13.55
C PHE A 92 10.21 -1.36 -12.83
N ALA A 93 8.90 -1.55 -12.68
CA ALA A 93 8.05 -0.62 -11.94
C ALA A 93 8.44 -0.52 -10.45
N ILE A 94 8.88 -1.63 -9.83
CA ILE A 94 9.43 -1.63 -8.47
C ILE A 94 10.69 -0.76 -8.40
N VAL A 95 11.60 -0.86 -9.39
CA VAL A 95 12.80 -0.03 -9.45
C VAL A 95 12.44 1.46 -9.59
N ILE A 96 11.49 1.81 -10.45
CA ILE A 96 11.00 3.19 -10.62
C ILE A 96 10.43 3.72 -9.30
N LEU A 97 9.62 2.92 -8.61
CA LEU A 97 9.05 3.28 -7.32
C LEU A 97 10.14 3.51 -6.26
N PHE A 98 11.18 2.67 -6.25
CA PHE A 98 12.30 2.81 -5.35
C PHE A 98 13.09 4.11 -5.61
N LEU A 99 13.34 4.44 -6.88
CA LEU A 99 13.97 5.69 -7.27
C LEU A 99 13.13 6.91 -6.86
N TYR A 100 11.82 6.85 -7.04
CA TYR A 100 10.90 7.90 -6.59
C TYR A 100 11.04 8.17 -5.08
N PHE A 101 10.98 7.12 -4.25
CA PHE A 101 11.13 7.27 -2.80
C PHE A 101 12.53 7.74 -2.39
N TRP A 102 13.56 7.30 -3.10
CA TRP A 102 14.94 7.75 -2.87
C TRP A 102 15.08 9.25 -3.14
N ILE A 103 14.63 9.71 -4.30
CA ILE A 103 14.68 11.12 -4.70
C ILE A 103 13.89 11.97 -3.71
N TYR A 104 12.68 11.53 -3.35
CA TYR A 104 11.86 12.22 -2.36
C TYR A 104 12.60 12.38 -1.02
N LYS A 105 13.25 11.31 -0.55
CA LYS A 105 14.02 11.36 0.71
C LYS A 105 15.17 12.37 0.66
N GLN A 106 15.83 12.54 -0.50
CA GLN A 106 16.90 13.54 -0.64
C GLN A 106 16.39 14.98 -0.70
N ILE A 107 15.19 15.21 -1.23
CA ILE A 107 14.62 16.55 -1.38
C ILE A 107 13.91 17.01 -0.09
N ALA A 108 13.32 16.07 0.66
CA ALA A 108 12.47 16.36 1.82
C ALA A 108 13.13 16.08 3.18
N GLY A 109 14.35 15.54 3.20
CA GLY A 109 15.19 15.40 4.40
C GLY A 109 16.14 16.57 4.54
#